data_AF-A0A3D4NYX0-F1
#
_entry.id   AF-A0A3D4NYX0-F1
#
_cell.length_a   1.000
_cell.length_b   1.000
_cell.length_c   1.000
_cell.angle_alpha   90.00
_cell.angle_beta   90.00
_cell.angle_gamma   90.00
#
_symmetry.space_group_name_H-M   'P 1'
#
loop_
_entity.id
_entity.type
_entity.pdbx_description
1 polymer ?
#
loop_
_entity_poly.entity_id
_entity_poly.type
_entity_poly.pdbx_seq_one_letter_code
_entity_poly.pdbx_strand_id
1 'polypeptide(L)'
;MLHHKKKVLLEFCETLAETMFKFTSIVMRFAPVGVGAAIAVAVGSKGLSVLINLGLLILAFYGCALFFVVLILIPVMIIFKIPIKKFILAVKEAALIAFSTTSSEAALPKAMQSMENFGVPREIVAFILPTGYSFNLDGIGLYLSLASVFVAQAAGIHLSFGQQLIMVLTLMLTSKGVAILLGIDELVDMVRTMINVVGNCLASAVIARWEGKLVNNYLPKEA
;
A
#
# COMPACT_ATOMS: atom_id res chain seq x y z
N MET A 1 4.67 24.37 -32.04
CA MET A 1 5.63 23.26 -32.14
C MET A 1 5.80 22.45 -30.85
N LEU A 2 5.99 23.08 -29.68
CA LEU A 2 6.13 22.36 -28.39
C LEU A 2 4.93 21.48 -28.02
N HIS A 3 3.70 21.95 -28.30
CA HIS A 3 2.47 21.19 -28.01
C HIS A 3 2.35 19.88 -28.81
N HIS A 4 2.77 19.86 -30.08
CA HIS A 4 2.73 18.68 -30.93
C HIS A 4 3.79 17.64 -30.51
N LYS A 5 5.02 18.10 -30.22
CA LYS A 5 6.10 17.23 -29.70
C LYS A 5 5.75 16.61 -28.34
N LYS A 6 5.12 17.38 -27.43
CA LYS A 6 4.61 16.89 -26.14
C LYS A 6 3.55 15.81 -26.33
N LYS A 7 2.60 16.01 -27.25
CA LYS A 7 1.51 15.07 -27.53
C LYS A 7 2.05 13.73 -28.04
N VAL A 8 2.99 13.75 -28.99
CA VAL A 8 3.63 12.53 -29.53
C VAL A 8 4.36 11.75 -28.43
N LEU A 9 5.08 12.43 -27.54
CA LEU A 9 5.79 11.77 -26.44
C LEU A 9 4.81 11.16 -25.42
N LEU A 10 3.73 11.87 -25.09
CA LEU A 10 2.68 11.36 -24.19
C LEU A 10 1.99 10.13 -24.77
N GLU A 11 1.53 10.20 -26.02
CA GLU A 11 0.85 9.07 -26.69
C GLU A 11 1.77 7.84 -26.78
N PHE A 12 3.07 8.04 -27.04
CA PHE A 12 4.04 6.95 -27.02
C PHE A 12 4.17 6.31 -25.63
N CYS A 13 4.35 7.13 -24.58
CA CYS A 13 4.47 6.64 -23.21
C CYS A 13 3.19 5.91 -22.74
N GLU A 14 2.01 6.44 -23.09
CA GLU A 14 0.71 5.82 -22.79
C GLU A 14 0.55 4.47 -23.49
N THR A 15 0.83 4.41 -24.81
CA THR A 15 0.73 3.17 -25.59
C THR A 15 1.71 2.10 -25.08
N LEU A 16 2.92 2.51 -24.68
CA LEU A 16 3.90 1.61 -24.08
C LEU A 16 3.40 1.08 -22.73
N ALA A 17 2.87 1.94 -21.87
CA ALA A 17 2.30 1.53 -20.59
C ALA A 17 1.14 0.55 -20.77
N GLU A 18 0.19 0.84 -21.69
CA GLU A 18 -0.91 -0.07 -22.04
C GLU A 18 -0.41 -1.44 -22.52
N THR A 19 0.65 -1.45 -23.32
CA THR A 19 1.28 -2.69 -23.80
C THR A 19 1.87 -3.48 -22.63
N MET A 20 2.55 -2.82 -21.69
CA MET A 20 3.08 -3.46 -20.49
C MET A 20 1.97 -4.01 -19.58
N PHE A 21 0.85 -3.30 -19.44
CA PHE A 21 -0.33 -3.79 -18.71
C PHE A 21 -0.96 -5.03 -19.36
N LYS A 22 -1.06 -5.07 -20.69
CA LYS A 22 -1.52 -6.28 -21.41
C LYS A 22 -0.57 -7.45 -21.21
N PHE A 23 0.75 -7.21 -21.27
CA PHE A 23 1.75 -8.25 -21.02
C PHE A 23 1.66 -8.80 -19.59
N THR A 24 1.59 -7.92 -18.58
CA THR A 24 1.40 -8.36 -17.19
C THR A 24 0.09 -9.11 -17.01
N SER A 25 -1.01 -8.70 -17.66
CA SER A 25 -2.28 -9.44 -17.63
C SER A 25 -2.15 -10.86 -18.17
N ILE A 26 -1.38 -11.07 -19.24
CA ILE A 26 -1.08 -12.42 -19.76
C ILE A 26 -0.35 -13.24 -18.69
N VAL A 27 0.72 -12.70 -18.10
CA VAL A 27 1.48 -13.38 -17.03
C VAL A 27 0.58 -13.73 -15.84
N MET A 28 -0.30 -12.80 -15.43
CA MET A 28 -1.24 -13.02 -14.33
C MET A 28 -2.28 -14.10 -14.64
N ARG A 29 -2.70 -14.29 -15.89
CA ARG A 29 -3.58 -15.42 -16.27
C ARG A 29 -2.90 -16.78 -16.09
N PHE A 30 -1.58 -16.86 -16.27
CA PHE A 30 -0.81 -18.09 -16.04
C PHE A 30 -0.36 -18.25 -14.58
N ALA A 31 -0.38 -17.17 -13.79
CA ALA A 31 0.04 -17.18 -12.39
C ALA A 31 -0.65 -18.26 -11.53
N PRO A 32 -1.99 -18.52 -11.63
CA PRO A 32 -2.63 -19.58 -10.85
C PRO A 32 -2.00 -20.96 -11.06
N VAL A 33 -1.61 -21.28 -12.30
CA VAL A 33 -0.95 -22.55 -12.62
C VAL A 33 0.45 -22.60 -12.01
N GLY A 34 1.22 -21.53 -12.17
CA GLY A 34 2.59 -21.43 -11.63
C GLY A 34 2.61 -21.46 -10.09
N VAL A 35 1.71 -20.73 -9.44
CA VAL A 35 1.56 -20.70 -7.99
C VAL A 35 1.08 -22.04 -7.47
N GLY A 36 0.08 -22.65 -8.13
CA GLY A 36 -0.39 -23.99 -7.79
C GLY A 36 0.72 -25.03 -7.85
N ALA A 37 1.54 -25.01 -8.91
CA ALA A 37 2.71 -25.88 -9.03
C ALA A 37 3.77 -25.60 -7.94
N ALA A 38 4.05 -24.33 -7.65
CA ALA A 38 5.01 -23.94 -6.61
C ALA A 38 4.56 -24.39 -5.21
N ILE A 39 3.28 -24.22 -4.87
CA ILE A 39 2.69 -24.70 -3.61
C ILE A 39 2.72 -26.23 -3.56
N ALA A 40 2.35 -26.91 -4.66
CA ALA A 40 2.39 -28.37 -4.72
C ALA A 40 3.81 -28.92 -4.48
N VAL A 41 4.83 -28.32 -5.08
CA VAL A 41 6.25 -28.68 -4.84
C VAL A 41 6.67 -28.38 -3.41
N ALA A 42 6.28 -27.22 -2.86
CA ALA A 42 6.63 -26.85 -1.49
C ALA A 42 5.98 -27.78 -0.46
N VAL A 43 4.70 -28.09 -0.62
CA VAL A 43 3.98 -29.05 0.25
C VAL A 43 4.49 -30.47 0.04
N GLY A 44 4.78 -30.88 -1.20
CA GLY A 44 5.29 -32.21 -1.51
C GLY A 44 6.70 -32.47 -0.96
N SER A 45 7.56 -31.44 -0.89
CA SER A 45 8.95 -31.56 -0.42
C SER A 45 9.12 -31.27 1.08
N LYS A 46 8.42 -30.28 1.62
CA LYS A 46 8.56 -29.79 3.02
C LYS A 46 7.33 -30.09 3.90
N GLY A 47 6.32 -30.77 3.35
CA GLY A 47 5.10 -31.16 4.06
C GLY A 47 4.15 -29.99 4.35
N LEU A 48 3.14 -30.27 5.16
CA LEU A 48 2.11 -29.29 5.54
C LEU A 48 2.66 -28.13 6.41
N SER A 49 3.88 -28.28 6.95
CA SER A 49 4.56 -27.26 7.75
C SER A 49 4.72 -25.93 7.01
N VAL A 50 4.83 -25.96 5.67
CA VAL A 50 4.92 -24.76 4.83
C VAL A 50 3.67 -23.89 4.94
N LEU A 51 2.48 -24.51 4.97
CA LEU A 51 1.22 -23.78 5.08
C LEU A 51 1.09 -23.09 6.44
N ILE A 52 1.59 -23.72 7.50
CA ILE A 52 1.65 -23.12 8.84
C ILE A 52 2.56 -21.89 8.81
N ASN A 53 3.75 -22.01 8.21
CA ASN A 53 4.69 -20.90 8.09
C ASN A 53 4.11 -19.72 7.27
N LEU A 54 3.36 -20.01 6.20
CA LEU A 54 2.64 -18.98 5.44
C LEU A 54 1.54 -18.31 6.28
N GLY A 55 0.79 -19.08 7.07
CA GLY A 55 -0.18 -18.53 8.02
C GLY A 55 0.46 -17.65 9.09
N LEU A 56 1.62 -18.05 9.63
CA LEU A 56 2.41 -17.25 10.56
C LEU A 56 2.90 -15.95 9.91
N LEU A 57 3.28 -15.97 8.63
CA LEU A 57 3.65 -14.76 7.90
C LEU A 57 2.47 -13.79 7.76
N ILE A 58 1.26 -14.28 7.46
CA ILE A 58 0.05 -13.45 7.44
C ILE A 58 -0.19 -12.84 8.82
N LEU A 59 -0.16 -13.64 9.89
CA LEU A 59 -0.35 -13.15 11.25
C LEU A 59 0.71 -12.12 11.65
N ALA A 60 1.97 -12.35 11.30
CA ALA A 60 3.06 -11.41 11.55
C ALA A 60 2.85 -10.09 10.80
N PHE A 61 2.39 -10.14 9.55
CA PHE A 61 2.04 -8.94 8.79
C PHE A 61 0.89 -8.17 9.45
N TYR A 62 -0.20 -8.83 9.84
CA TYR A 62 -1.32 -8.17 10.52
C TYR A 62 -0.90 -7.57 11.88
N GLY A 63 -0.03 -8.26 12.61
CA GLY A 63 0.59 -7.73 13.82
C GLY A 63 1.44 -6.49 13.53
N CYS A 64 2.29 -6.52 12.51
CA CYS A 64 3.11 -5.39 12.09
C CYS A 64 2.27 -4.19 11.63
N ALA A 65 1.21 -4.43 10.86
CA ALA A 65 0.22 -3.43 10.47
C ALA A 65 -0.44 -2.78 11.69
N LEU A 66 -0.84 -3.57 12.69
CA LEU A 66 -1.38 -3.05 13.94
C LEU A 66 -0.35 -2.19 14.69
N PHE A 67 0.90 -2.66 14.81
CA PHE A 67 1.99 -1.88 15.40
C PHE A 67 2.23 -0.58 14.64
N PHE A 68 2.20 -0.58 13.32
CA PHE A 68 2.34 0.63 12.50
C PHE A 68 1.22 1.63 12.78
N VAL A 69 -0.03 1.17 12.86
CA VAL A 69 -1.17 2.03 13.23
C VAL A 69 -0.98 2.62 14.63
N VAL A 70 -0.62 1.78 15.61
CA VAL A 70 -0.53 2.17 17.03
C VAL A 70 0.70 3.02 17.35
N LEU A 71 1.85 2.73 16.73
CA LEU A 71 3.13 3.37 17.06
C LEU A 71 3.53 4.47 16.07
N ILE A 72 2.95 4.51 14.88
CA ILE A 72 3.25 5.53 13.87
C ILE A 72 2.02 6.43 13.63
N LEU A 73 0.92 5.87 13.12
CA LEU A 73 -0.22 6.72 12.72
C LEU A 73 -0.89 7.43 13.90
N ILE A 74 -1.14 6.74 15.02
CA ILE A 74 -1.75 7.34 16.20
C ILE A 74 -0.86 8.43 16.82
N PRO A 75 0.44 8.19 17.09
CA PRO A 75 1.34 9.22 17.59
C PRO A 75 1.44 10.43 16.65
N VAL A 76 1.50 10.23 15.33
CA VAL A 76 1.47 11.34 14.36
C VAL A 76 0.18 12.15 14.50
N MET A 77 -0.98 11.50 14.61
CA MET A 77 -2.25 12.21 14.85
C MET A 77 -2.23 13.02 16.15
N ILE A 78 -1.64 12.49 17.23
CA ILE A 78 -1.52 13.17 18.53
C ILE A 78 -0.59 14.39 18.42
N ILE A 79 0.61 14.20 17.83
CA ILE A 79 1.63 15.25 17.68
C ILE A 79 1.08 16.43 16.88
N PHE A 80 0.39 16.16 15.77
CA PHE A 80 -0.21 17.19 14.92
C PHE A 80 -1.64 17.59 15.35
N LYS A 81 -2.11 17.13 16.51
CA LYS A 81 -3.45 17.48 17.05
C LYS A 81 -4.57 17.26 16.01
N ILE A 82 -4.50 16.16 15.27
CA ILE A 82 -5.55 15.71 14.36
C ILE A 82 -6.62 14.98 15.19
N PRO A 83 -7.91 15.36 15.08
CA PRO A 83 -8.96 14.73 15.88
C PRO A 83 -9.23 13.29 15.42
N ILE A 84 -8.59 12.32 16.09
CA ILE A 84 -8.57 10.88 15.73
C ILE A 84 -9.97 10.35 15.36
N LYS A 85 -10.98 10.55 16.22
CA LYS A 85 -12.34 10.05 15.96
C LYS A 85 -12.95 10.62 14.69
N LYS A 86 -12.81 11.93 14.47
CA LYS A 86 -13.34 12.60 13.27
C LYS A 86 -12.58 12.15 12.02
N PHE A 87 -11.27 11.99 12.13
CA PHE A 87 -10.44 11.51 11.03
C PHE A 87 -10.82 10.09 10.61
N ILE A 88 -10.93 9.16 11.55
CA ILE A 88 -11.37 7.78 11.27
C ILE A 88 -12.75 7.78 10.60
N LEU A 89 -13.71 8.56 11.11
CA LEU A 89 -15.04 8.67 10.52
C LEU A 89 -15.02 9.25 9.09
N ALA A 90 -14.11 10.19 8.80
CA ALA A 90 -13.96 10.77 7.47
C ALA A 90 -13.40 9.76 6.46
N VAL A 91 -12.39 8.97 6.86
CA VAL A 91 -11.66 8.09 5.94
C VAL A 91 -12.22 6.66 5.88
N LYS A 92 -13.12 6.27 6.78
CA LYS A 92 -13.63 4.89 6.88
C LYS A 92 -14.13 4.32 5.55
N GLU A 93 -14.84 5.12 4.76
CA GLU A 93 -15.46 4.65 3.52
C GLU A 93 -14.40 4.41 2.44
N ALA A 94 -13.46 5.34 2.29
CA ALA A 94 -12.31 5.16 1.39
C ALA A 94 -11.44 3.97 1.82
N ALA A 95 -11.21 3.80 3.13
CA ALA A 95 -10.46 2.69 3.70
C ALA A 95 -11.16 1.34 3.43
N LEU A 96 -12.48 1.26 3.57
CA LEU A 96 -13.26 0.05 3.28
C LEU A 96 -13.31 -0.28 1.77
N ILE A 97 -13.35 0.73 0.90
CA ILE A 97 -13.23 0.52 -0.56
C ILE A 97 -11.84 -0.03 -0.88
N ALA A 98 -10.79 0.58 -0.35
CA ALA A 98 -9.40 0.14 -0.54
C ALA A 98 -9.18 -1.29 -0.03
N PHE A 99 -9.75 -1.61 1.14
CA PHE A 99 -9.69 -2.95 1.73
C PHE A 99 -10.40 -3.98 0.85
N SER A 100 -11.64 -3.70 0.43
CA SER A 100 -12.46 -4.69 -0.29
C SER A 100 -12.07 -4.87 -1.76
N THR A 101 -11.56 -3.82 -2.40
CA THR A 101 -11.18 -3.85 -3.83
C THR A 101 -9.70 -4.10 -4.07
N THR A 102 -8.90 -4.13 -2.99
CA THR A 102 -7.43 -4.16 -3.00
C THR A 102 -6.78 -3.08 -3.90
N SER A 103 -7.54 -2.06 -4.31
CA SER A 103 -7.08 -0.99 -5.20
C SER A 103 -7.11 0.38 -4.51
N SER A 104 -5.94 1.02 -4.48
CA SER A 104 -5.82 2.40 -4.00
C SER A 104 -6.37 3.41 -5.04
N GLU A 105 -6.40 3.06 -6.34
CA GLU A 105 -7.03 3.89 -7.38
C GLU A 105 -8.54 3.97 -7.20
N ALA A 106 -9.19 2.84 -6.92
CA ALA A 106 -10.63 2.78 -6.71
C ALA A 106 -11.09 3.64 -5.52
N ALA A 107 -10.25 3.74 -4.49
CA ALA A 107 -10.53 4.54 -3.29
C ALA A 107 -10.16 6.02 -3.43
N LEU A 108 -9.33 6.40 -4.41
CA LEU A 108 -8.76 7.75 -4.53
C LEU A 108 -9.84 8.85 -4.63
N PRO A 109 -10.86 8.76 -5.51
CA PRO A 109 -11.89 9.81 -5.61
C PRO A 109 -12.62 10.02 -4.28
N LYS A 110 -12.93 8.91 -3.59
CA LYS A 110 -13.60 8.96 -2.28
C LYS A 110 -12.69 9.55 -1.22
N ALA A 111 -11.42 9.16 -1.18
CA ALA A 111 -10.44 9.71 -0.26
C ALA A 111 -10.29 11.23 -0.43
N MET A 112 -10.20 11.72 -1.67
CA MET A 112 -10.14 13.16 -1.96
C MET A 112 -11.37 13.89 -1.42
N GLN A 113 -12.56 13.40 -1.72
CA GLN A 113 -13.81 13.98 -1.22
C GLN A 113 -13.89 13.96 0.32
N SER A 114 -13.51 12.84 0.94
CA SER A 114 -13.48 12.69 2.40
C SER A 114 -12.54 13.69 3.06
N MET A 115 -11.36 13.95 2.48
CA MET A 115 -10.40 14.88 3.05
C MET A 115 -10.79 16.35 2.84
N GLU A 116 -11.40 16.70 1.70
CA GLU A 116 -12.00 18.03 1.51
C GLU A 116 -13.10 18.28 2.54
N ASN A 117 -14.01 17.31 2.74
CA ASN A 117 -15.07 17.38 3.76
C ASN A 117 -14.52 17.37 5.20
N PHE A 118 -13.34 16.80 5.41
CA PHE A 118 -12.62 16.86 6.69
C PHE A 118 -12.04 18.25 6.99
N GLY A 119 -11.93 19.11 5.98
CA GLY A 119 -11.42 20.48 6.09
C GLY A 119 -10.00 20.67 5.56
N VAL A 120 -9.46 19.70 4.80
CA VAL A 120 -8.19 19.84 4.08
C VAL A 120 -8.42 20.69 2.83
N PRO A 121 -7.65 21.77 2.60
CA PRO A 121 -7.74 22.56 1.38
C PRO A 121 -7.57 21.73 0.12
N ARG A 122 -8.39 21.99 -0.90
CA ARG A 122 -8.39 21.26 -2.18
C ARG A 122 -7.02 21.23 -2.85
N GLU A 123 -6.24 22.31 -2.75
CA GLU A 123 -4.86 22.41 -3.26
C GLU A 123 -3.98 21.28 -2.70
N ILE A 124 -4.10 21.02 -1.38
CA ILE A 124 -3.31 20.04 -0.65
C ILE A 124 -3.80 18.63 -0.98
N VAL A 125 -5.13 18.43 -1.02
CA VAL A 125 -5.76 17.16 -1.40
C VAL A 125 -5.34 16.74 -2.81
N ALA A 126 -5.44 17.65 -3.78
CA ALA A 126 -5.16 17.40 -5.19
C ALA A 126 -3.68 17.11 -5.48
N PHE A 127 -2.77 17.53 -4.60
CA PHE A 127 -1.35 17.23 -4.70
C PHE A 127 -0.98 15.97 -3.90
N ILE A 128 -1.27 15.95 -2.60
CA ILE A 128 -0.75 14.93 -1.69
C ILE A 128 -1.35 13.56 -1.95
N LEU A 129 -2.66 13.44 -2.21
CA LEU A 129 -3.27 12.13 -2.39
C LEU A 129 -2.80 11.44 -3.68
N PRO A 130 -2.78 12.10 -4.87
CA PRO A 130 -2.23 11.51 -6.08
C PRO A 130 -0.71 11.27 -6.02
N THR A 131 0.06 12.15 -5.39
CA THR A 131 1.51 11.92 -5.23
C THR A 131 1.78 10.77 -4.26
N GLY A 132 1.11 10.75 -3.11
CA GLY A 132 1.21 9.68 -2.12
C GLY A 132 0.76 8.33 -2.66
N TYR A 133 -0.22 8.30 -3.57
CA TYR A 133 -0.62 7.07 -4.27
C TYR A 133 0.56 6.38 -4.98
N SER A 134 1.41 7.17 -5.66
CA SER A 134 2.54 6.63 -6.43
C SER A 134 3.80 6.42 -5.58
N PHE A 135 4.02 7.23 -4.55
CA PHE A 135 5.29 7.30 -3.82
C PHE A 135 5.22 6.84 -2.35
N ASN A 136 4.06 6.90 -1.71
CA ASN A 136 3.90 6.55 -0.31
C ASN A 136 3.21 5.18 -0.17
N LEU A 137 4.03 4.13 -0.26
CA LEU A 137 3.61 2.73 -0.29
C LEU A 137 4.00 2.00 1.00
N ASP A 138 3.65 2.56 2.16
CA ASP A 138 4.01 2.05 3.48
C ASP A 138 3.65 0.56 3.67
N GLY A 139 2.43 0.17 3.29
CA GLY A 139 1.96 -1.21 3.37
C GLY A 139 2.77 -2.17 2.49
N ILE A 140 3.23 -1.72 1.32
CA ILE A 140 4.11 -2.51 0.46
C ILE A 140 5.49 -2.62 1.12
N GLY A 141 6.04 -1.52 1.64
CA GLY A 141 7.33 -1.53 2.34
C GLY A 141 7.35 -2.51 3.52
N LEU A 142 6.30 -2.50 4.35
CA LEU A 142 6.13 -3.43 5.48
C LEU A 142 6.09 -4.89 5.00
N TYR A 143 5.27 -5.18 3.99
CA TYR A 143 5.14 -6.54 3.46
C TYR A 143 6.42 -7.03 2.79
N LEU A 144 7.02 -6.25 1.90
CA LEU A 144 8.21 -6.65 1.17
C LEU A 144 9.37 -6.96 2.11
N SER A 145 9.51 -6.18 3.18
CA SER A 145 10.53 -6.39 4.20
C SER A 145 10.30 -7.71 4.94
N LEU A 146 9.08 -7.96 5.41
CA LEU A 146 8.72 -9.21 6.10
C LEU A 146 8.84 -10.44 5.18
N ALA A 147 8.30 -10.33 3.96
CA ALA A 147 8.34 -11.36 2.94
C ALA A 147 9.79 -11.75 2.56
N SER A 148 10.67 -10.77 2.40
CA SER A 148 12.06 -11.03 2.03
C SER A 148 12.83 -11.74 3.13
N VAL A 149 12.64 -11.33 4.39
CA VAL A 149 13.21 -12.03 5.55
C VAL A 149 12.65 -13.45 5.66
N PHE A 150 11.34 -13.63 5.46
CA PHE A 150 10.70 -14.94 5.48
C PHE A 150 11.26 -15.87 4.39
N VAL A 151 11.40 -15.39 3.15
CA VAL A 151 11.97 -16.19 2.06
C VAL A 151 13.42 -16.56 2.34
N ALA A 152 14.22 -15.63 2.88
CA ALA A 152 15.59 -15.92 3.27
C ALA A 152 15.66 -17.01 4.34
N GLN A 153 14.81 -16.93 5.38
CA GLN A 153 14.71 -17.97 6.42
C GLN A 153 14.25 -19.32 5.85
N ALA A 154 13.26 -19.32 4.95
CA ALA A 154 12.77 -20.53 4.29
C ALA A 154 13.82 -21.19 3.39
N ALA A 155 14.76 -20.41 2.86
CA ALA A 155 15.92 -20.86 2.09
C ALA A 155 17.13 -21.23 2.97
N GLY A 156 17.04 -21.10 4.30
CA GLY A 156 18.14 -21.35 5.23
C GLY A 156 19.25 -20.29 5.18
N ILE A 157 18.95 -19.10 4.64
CA ILE A 157 19.89 -17.98 4.53
C ILE A 157 19.74 -17.10 5.77
N HIS A 158 20.79 -17.05 6.60
CA HIS A 158 20.87 -16.11 7.71
C HIS A 158 21.30 -14.74 7.22
N LEU A 159 20.45 -13.74 7.43
CA LEU A 159 20.75 -12.33 7.16
C LEU A 159 21.21 -11.64 8.45
N SER A 160 22.41 -11.09 8.41
CA SER A 160 22.89 -10.16 9.45
C SER A 160 22.02 -8.90 9.51
N PHE A 161 22.05 -8.19 10.65
CA PHE A 161 21.32 -6.94 10.80
C PHE A 161 21.66 -5.90 9.72
N GLY A 162 22.94 -5.79 9.35
CA GLY A 162 23.36 -4.89 8.27
C GLY A 162 22.78 -5.27 6.91
N GLN A 163 22.72 -6.57 6.60
CA GLN A 163 22.09 -7.05 5.37
C GLN A 163 20.58 -6.83 5.37
N GLN A 164 19.91 -6.99 6.52
CA GLN A 164 18.48 -6.66 6.65
C GLN A 164 18.23 -5.17 6.42
N LEU A 165 19.08 -4.28 6.95
CA LEU A 165 18.95 -2.84 6.73
C LEU A 165 19.15 -2.46 5.25
N ILE A 166 20.21 -2.97 4.61
CA ILE A 166 20.48 -2.74 3.18
C ILE A 166 19.32 -3.27 2.33
N MET A 167 18.78 -4.44 2.68
CA MET A 167 17.63 -5.02 2.01
C MET A 167 16.41 -4.11 2.10
N VAL A 168 16.04 -3.64 3.29
CA VAL A 168 14.90 -2.73 3.48
C VAL A 168 15.10 -1.44 2.68
N LEU A 169 16.28 -0.82 2.75
CA LEU A 169 16.58 0.40 1.97
C LEU A 169 16.47 0.16 0.46
N THR A 170 16.95 -0.97 -0.02
CA THR A 170 16.84 -1.35 -1.44
C THR A 170 15.37 -1.53 -1.83
N LEU A 171 14.58 -2.21 -1.00
CA LEU A 171 13.15 -2.44 -1.25
C LEU A 171 12.33 -1.15 -1.18
N MET A 172 12.72 -0.20 -0.33
CA MET A 172 12.09 1.13 -0.30
C MET A 172 12.38 1.95 -1.56
N LEU A 173 13.56 1.75 -2.19
CA LEU A 173 13.91 2.41 -3.44
C LEU A 173 13.26 1.77 -4.66
N THR A 174 13.14 0.44 -4.68
CA THR A 174 12.57 -0.28 -5.83
C THR A 174 11.06 -0.43 -5.76
N SER A 175 10.47 -0.33 -4.56
CA SER A 175 9.03 -0.48 -4.24
C SER A 175 8.35 -1.69 -4.87
N LYS A 176 9.13 -2.70 -5.26
CA LYS A 176 8.70 -3.90 -5.99
C LYS A 176 9.57 -5.06 -5.57
N GLY A 177 8.96 -6.13 -5.06
CA GLY A 177 9.67 -7.32 -4.64
C GLY A 177 8.76 -8.52 -4.37
N VAL A 178 9.28 -9.72 -4.58
CA VAL A 178 8.69 -11.02 -4.21
C VAL A 178 7.35 -11.39 -4.88
N ALA A 179 7.44 -11.85 -6.13
CA ALA A 179 6.35 -12.56 -6.83
C ALA A 179 6.05 -13.97 -6.27
N ILE A 180 6.85 -14.48 -5.31
CA ILE A 180 6.77 -15.88 -4.85
C ILE A 180 5.58 -16.13 -3.90
N LEU A 181 5.02 -15.08 -3.29
CA LEU A 181 4.01 -15.19 -2.24
C LEU A 181 2.57 -14.94 -2.72
N LEU A 182 2.32 -15.00 -4.03
CA LEU A 182 1.01 -14.72 -4.66
C LEU A 182 -0.17 -15.43 -3.99
N GLY A 183 0.01 -16.63 -3.43
CA GLY A 183 -1.08 -17.38 -2.78
C GLY A 183 -1.61 -16.78 -1.47
N ILE A 184 -0.81 -15.98 -0.75
CA ILE A 184 -1.26 -15.24 0.45
C ILE A 184 -1.44 -13.75 0.18
N ASP A 185 -1.01 -13.30 -1.00
CA ASP A 185 -0.90 -11.89 -1.33
C ASP A 185 -2.26 -11.22 -1.26
N GLU A 186 -3.32 -11.86 -1.75
CA GLU A 186 -4.70 -11.36 -1.67
C GLU A 186 -5.13 -10.97 -0.23
N LEU A 187 -4.78 -11.80 0.76
CA LEU A 187 -5.18 -11.59 2.15
C LEU A 187 -4.41 -10.45 2.81
N VAL A 188 -3.17 -10.27 2.39
CA VAL A 188 -2.29 -9.21 2.87
C VAL A 188 -2.59 -7.89 2.16
N ASP A 189 -2.91 -7.95 0.87
CA ASP A 189 -3.11 -6.78 0.00
C ASP A 189 -4.25 -5.90 0.45
N MET A 190 -5.36 -6.50 0.88
CA MET A 190 -6.50 -5.77 1.45
C MET A 190 -6.04 -4.78 2.55
N VAL A 191 -5.21 -5.24 3.47
CA VAL A 191 -4.72 -4.42 4.59
C VAL A 191 -3.63 -3.45 4.12
N ARG A 192 -2.73 -3.86 3.22
CA ARG A 192 -1.70 -2.97 2.65
C ARG A 192 -2.34 -1.76 1.98
N THR A 193 -3.28 -2.00 1.08
CA THR A 193 -3.96 -0.97 0.30
C THR A 193 -4.75 -0.04 1.21
N MET A 194 -5.45 -0.58 2.20
CA MET A 194 -6.14 0.21 3.22
C MET A 194 -5.18 1.13 3.98
N ILE A 195 -4.04 0.62 4.46
CA ILE A 195 -3.05 1.41 5.21
C ILE A 195 -2.47 2.53 4.36
N ASN A 196 -2.16 2.26 3.07
CA ASN A 196 -1.65 3.29 2.16
C ASN A 196 -2.66 4.43 2.00
N VAL A 197 -3.93 4.11 1.76
CA VAL A 197 -4.99 5.12 1.61
C VAL A 197 -5.16 5.93 2.90
N VAL A 198 -5.20 5.28 4.06
CA VAL A 198 -5.32 5.96 5.36
C VAL A 198 -4.09 6.82 5.66
N GLY A 199 -2.88 6.32 5.37
CA GLY A 199 -1.62 7.04 5.55
C GLY A 199 -1.57 8.31 4.69
N ASN A 200 -1.96 8.21 3.41
CA ASN A 200 -2.02 9.36 2.50
C ASN A 200 -3.06 10.40 2.93
N CYS A 201 -4.23 9.95 3.40
CA CYS A 201 -5.22 10.83 4.01
C CYS A 201 -4.66 11.56 5.24
N LEU A 202 -3.95 10.83 6.13
CA LEU A 202 -3.36 11.42 7.32
C LEU A 202 -2.27 12.43 6.96
N ALA A 203 -1.40 12.10 6.01
CA ALA A 203 -0.38 13.00 5.50
C ALA A 203 -0.99 14.32 4.99
N SER A 204 -2.11 14.26 4.26
CA SER A 204 -2.80 15.47 3.80
C SER A 204 -3.33 16.34 4.94
N ALA A 205 -3.89 15.71 5.99
CA ALA A 205 -4.35 16.41 7.19
C ALA A 205 -3.18 17.02 7.98
N VAL A 206 -2.07 16.29 8.10
CA VAL A 206 -0.85 16.74 8.77
C VAL A 206 -0.26 17.95 8.06
N ILE A 207 -0.11 17.91 6.72
CA ILE A 207 0.40 19.06 5.96
C ILE A 207 -0.54 20.25 6.06
N ALA A 208 -1.87 20.05 5.92
CA ALA A 208 -2.82 21.14 6.11
C ALA A 208 -2.76 21.76 7.50
N ARG A 209 -2.53 20.94 8.54
CA ARG A 209 -2.35 21.46 9.90
C ARG A 209 -1.03 22.20 10.05
N TRP A 210 0.07 21.68 9.49
CA TRP A 210 1.38 22.33 9.50
C TRP A 210 1.29 23.71 8.81
N GLU A 211 0.62 23.80 7.66
CA GLU A 211 0.41 25.07 6.95
C GLU A 211 -0.59 26.02 7.65
N GLY A 212 -1.22 25.60 8.76
CA GLY A 212 -2.24 26.40 9.46
C GLY A 212 -3.56 26.52 8.70
N LYS A 213 -3.78 25.70 7.66
CA LYS A 213 -4.95 25.76 6.77
C LYS A 213 -6.02 24.71 7.06
N LEU A 214 -5.79 23.79 8.00
CA LEU A 214 -6.77 22.76 8.35
C LEU A 214 -7.98 23.36 9.06
N VAL A 215 -9.14 23.33 8.38
CA VAL A 215 -10.41 23.84 8.91
C VAL A 215 -11.02 22.80 9.86
N ASN A 216 -11.36 23.18 11.08
CA ASN A 216 -11.85 22.23 12.12
C ASN A 216 -13.32 21.79 11.96
N ASN A 217 -13.98 22.12 10.84
CA ASN A 217 -15.42 21.92 10.63
C ASN A 217 -15.69 20.62 9.84
N TYR A 218 -15.46 19.47 10.49
CA TYR A 218 -15.99 18.20 9.98
C TYR A 218 -17.50 18.12 10.24
N LEU A 219 -18.30 18.17 9.17
CA LEU A 219 -19.73 17.88 9.18
C LEU A 219 -19.93 16.46 8.62
N PRO A 220 -20.12 15.42 9.47
CA PRO A 220 -20.49 14.12 8.95
C PRO A 220 -21.81 14.27 8.19
N LYS A 221 -21.86 13.88 6.92
CA LYS A 221 -23.15 13.73 6.23
C LYS A 221 -23.93 12.65 6.97
N GLU A 222 -25.11 13.02 7.44
CA GLU A 222 -26.08 12.10 8.05
C GLU A 222 -26.29 10.90 7.11
N ALA A 223 -26.27 9.71 7.69
CA ALA A 223 -26.33 8.42 7.00
C ALA A 223 -27.71 8.15 6.40
#